data_AF-A0A023X7V4-F1
#
_entry.id   AF-A0A023X7V4-F1
#
_cell.length_a   1.000
_cell.length_b   1.000
_cell.length_c   1.000
_cell.angle_alpha   90.00
_cell.angle_beta   90.00
_cell.angle_gamma   90.00
#
_symmetry.space_group_name_H-M   'P 1'
#
loop_
_entity.id
_entity.type
_entity.pdbx_description
1 polymer ?
#
loop_
_entity_poly.entity_id
_entity_poly.type
_entity_poly.pdbx_seq_one_letter_code
_entity_poly.pdbx_strand_id
1 'polypeptide(L)'
;MESRAWQAAMLHLREGLSLKEVAKVLRERPKWCGQRVNEVLDLYEPPGVIHGRRGVLASDGERVQCHVCGRWYAHLGAHVRMKHDMEADEYKREFGLMSKTGLISPELAEKRRKHKHLEAYRESSRERMKALSAEEQSRRASQQDLREERRLDPAYQAHVRRLSELGPEALERARAEGRYRESGFSEEATRNGQRAIAHLRKDESYRAWVSRRISEGKAAGGGMSEEVRQSFREGASERAREADRDELGRFSRRSSEREEP
;
A
#
# COMPACT_ATOMS: atom_id res chain seq x y z
N MET A 1 -4.77 14.12 41.69
CA MET A 1 -5.32 15.25 40.92
C MET A 1 -5.85 14.70 39.61
N GLU A 2 -7.05 14.15 39.66
CA GLU A 2 -7.73 13.64 38.47
C GLU A 2 -7.98 14.82 37.51
N SER A 3 -7.56 14.63 36.26
CA SER A 3 -7.58 15.67 35.24
C SER A 3 -9.00 16.19 35.07
N ARG A 4 -9.21 17.50 35.27
CA ARG A 4 -10.51 18.16 35.10
C ARG A 4 -11.07 18.05 33.67
N ALA A 5 -10.23 17.69 32.69
CA ALA A 5 -10.67 17.30 31.35
C ALA A 5 -11.47 15.98 31.36
N TRP A 6 -11.15 15.06 32.27
CA TRP A 6 -11.89 13.81 32.48
C TRP A 6 -13.31 14.07 33.03
N GLN A 7 -13.46 15.07 33.91
CA GLN A 7 -14.78 15.48 34.42
C GLN A 7 -15.66 16.14 33.33
N ALA A 8 -15.06 16.91 32.41
CA ALA A 8 -15.79 17.48 31.27
C ALA A 8 -16.19 16.42 30.24
N ALA A 9 -15.32 15.45 29.96
CA ALA A 9 -15.62 14.30 29.11
C ALA A 9 -16.73 13.40 29.71
N MET A 10 -16.74 13.23 31.04
CA MET A 10 -17.78 12.47 31.75
C MET A 10 -19.15 13.15 31.69
N LEU A 11 -19.24 14.48 31.68
CA LEU A 11 -20.50 15.20 31.49
C LEU A 11 -21.08 14.98 30.09
N HIS A 12 -20.23 14.89 29.06
CA HIS A 12 -20.66 14.61 27.68
C HIS A 12 -21.20 13.17 27.53
N LEU A 13 -20.51 12.19 28.15
CA LEU A 13 -20.91 10.77 28.09
C LEU A 13 -22.12 10.44 28.96
N ARG A 14 -22.31 11.11 30.10
CA ARG A 14 -23.36 10.74 31.07
C ARG A 14 -24.69 11.48 30.84
N GLU A 15 -24.66 12.68 30.26
CA GLU A 15 -25.86 13.51 30.12
C GLU A 15 -26.31 13.73 28.67
N GLY A 16 -25.61 13.18 27.67
CA GLY A 16 -26.01 13.26 26.26
C GLY A 16 -26.00 14.69 25.69
N LEU A 17 -25.36 15.63 26.38
CA LEU A 17 -25.23 17.02 25.95
C LEU A 17 -24.42 17.08 24.66
N SER A 18 -24.78 17.94 23.72
CA SER A 18 -23.98 18.22 22.52
C SER A 18 -22.73 19.04 22.84
N LEU A 19 -21.71 19.00 21.97
CA LEU A 19 -20.48 19.78 22.15
C LEU A 19 -20.72 21.30 22.25
N LYS A 20 -21.79 21.80 21.60
CA LYS A 20 -22.20 23.21 21.71
C LYS A 20 -22.68 23.54 23.12
N GLU A 21 -23.36 22.61 23.77
CA GLU A 21 -23.86 22.78 25.14
C GLU A 21 -22.72 22.67 26.16
N VAL A 22 -21.79 21.73 25.97
CA VAL A 22 -20.57 21.64 26.80
C VAL A 22 -19.74 22.92 26.69
N ALA A 23 -19.52 23.43 25.48
CA ALA A 23 -18.79 24.67 25.25
C ALA A 23 -19.52 25.93 25.76
N LYS A 24 -20.86 25.89 25.86
CA LYS A 24 -21.66 26.96 26.49
C LYS A 24 -21.48 26.94 28.00
N VAL A 25 -21.62 25.78 28.63
CA VAL A 25 -21.42 25.59 30.08
C VAL A 25 -20.01 25.98 30.53
N LEU A 26 -18.99 25.67 29.73
CA LEU A 26 -17.60 26.05 30.04
C LEU A 26 -17.36 27.57 29.90
N ARG A 27 -18.08 28.26 28.99
CA ARG A 27 -17.99 29.72 28.82
C ARG A 27 -18.70 30.52 29.90
N GLU A 28 -19.74 29.97 30.51
CA GLU A 28 -20.50 30.62 31.59
C GLU A 28 -19.80 30.53 32.96
N ARG A 29 -18.66 29.83 33.07
CA ARG A 29 -17.90 29.72 34.33
C ARG A 29 -16.81 30.79 34.46
N PRO A 30 -16.89 31.69 35.45
CA PRO A 30 -16.09 32.93 35.50
C PRO A 30 -14.58 32.78 35.74
N LYS A 31 -14.06 31.55 35.95
CA LYS A 31 -12.63 31.31 36.20
C LYS A 31 -11.87 30.71 35.02
N TRP A 32 -12.50 30.58 33.86
CA TRP A 32 -11.89 30.03 32.65
C TRP A 32 -11.66 31.16 31.64
N CYS A 33 -10.42 31.64 31.54
CA CYS A 33 -10.04 32.54 30.45
C CYS A 33 -10.20 31.81 29.11
N GLY A 34 -10.70 32.51 28.08
CA GLY A 34 -11.07 31.93 26.78
C GLY A 34 -9.97 31.16 26.07
N GLN A 35 -8.70 31.35 26.46
CA GLN A 35 -7.54 30.63 25.93
C GLN A 35 -7.56 29.13 26.26
N ARG A 36 -8.05 28.72 27.45
CA ARG A 36 -8.10 27.30 27.86
C ARG A 36 -9.29 26.53 27.26
N VAL A 37 -10.36 27.23 26.87
CA VAL A 37 -11.52 26.60 26.23
C VAL A 37 -11.16 26.15 24.81
N ASN A 38 -10.40 26.95 24.07
CA ASN A 38 -9.89 26.56 22.75
C ASN A 38 -8.85 25.43 22.84
N GLU A 39 -7.99 25.40 23.86
CA GLU A 39 -7.09 24.26 24.09
C GLU A 39 -7.84 22.94 24.34
N VAL A 40 -8.95 22.98 25.07
CA VAL A 40 -9.78 21.80 25.35
C VAL A 40 -10.61 21.37 24.14
N LEU A 41 -11.09 22.32 23.33
CA LEU A 41 -11.78 22.04 22.08
C LEU A 41 -10.82 21.53 20.99
N ASP A 42 -9.59 22.06 20.93
CA ASP A 42 -8.51 21.58 20.05
C ASP A 42 -8.09 20.14 20.36
N LEU A 43 -8.31 19.67 21.59
CA LEU A 43 -8.05 18.29 22.01
C LEU A 43 -9.16 17.32 21.59
N TYR A 44 -10.27 17.82 21.02
CA TYR A 44 -11.44 16.99 20.69
C TYR A 44 -12.06 17.40 19.34
N GLU A 45 -11.25 17.45 18.29
CA GLU A 45 -11.77 17.30 16.92
C GLU A 45 -12.10 15.82 16.68
N PRO A 46 -13.34 15.49 16.27
CA PRO A 46 -13.75 14.10 16.14
C PRO A 46 -12.87 13.39 15.11
N PRO A 47 -12.35 12.19 15.41
CA PRO A 47 -11.61 11.39 14.45
C PRO A 47 -12.53 11.11 13.24
N GLY A 48 -12.15 11.62 12.06
CA GLY A 48 -12.86 11.34 10.82
C GLY A 48 -12.93 12.50 9.82
N VAL A 49 -12.67 13.74 10.22
CA VAL A 49 -12.61 14.86 9.26
C VAL A 49 -11.20 14.94 8.66
N ILE A 50 -11.08 14.55 7.40
CA ILE A 50 -9.85 14.75 6.63
C ILE A 50 -9.88 16.18 6.07
N HIS A 51 -8.92 17.01 6.46
CA HIS A 51 -8.73 18.33 5.87
C HIS A 51 -7.94 18.23 4.57
N GLY A 52 -8.39 18.95 3.54
CA GLY A 52 -7.80 18.89 2.20
C GLY A 52 -8.25 17.66 1.41
N ARG A 53 -7.42 17.20 0.47
CA ARG A 53 -7.72 16.05 -0.40
C ARG A 53 -6.74 14.92 -0.11
N ARG A 54 -7.26 13.72 0.18
CA ARG A 54 -6.45 12.52 0.38
C ARG A 54 -5.54 12.25 -0.84
N GLY A 55 -4.29 11.87 -0.57
CA GLY A 55 -3.27 11.70 -1.60
C GLY A 55 -2.68 12.99 -2.16
N VAL A 56 -3.08 14.17 -1.67
CA VAL A 56 -2.55 15.47 -2.13
C VAL A 56 -2.17 16.33 -0.93
N LEU A 57 -0.88 16.61 -0.77
CA LEU A 57 -0.42 17.53 0.27
C LEU A 57 -0.58 18.99 -0.21
N ALA A 58 -1.60 19.69 0.31
CA ALA A 58 -1.81 21.10 0.00
C ALA A 58 -0.64 21.96 0.49
N SER A 59 -0.18 22.88 -0.35
CA SER A 59 0.99 23.74 -0.11
C SER A 59 0.72 25.15 -0.63
N ASP A 60 1.10 26.18 0.13
CA ASP A 60 1.10 27.59 -0.29
C ASP A 60 2.49 28.05 -0.77
N GLY A 61 3.51 27.19 -0.62
CA GLY A 61 4.92 27.44 -0.96
C GLY A 61 5.80 27.56 0.27
N GLU A 62 5.32 28.23 1.31
CA GLU A 62 6.02 28.44 2.59
C GLU A 62 5.63 27.39 3.63
N ARG A 63 4.43 26.83 3.52
CA ARG A 63 3.78 25.92 4.46
C ARG A 63 2.99 24.84 3.72
N VAL A 64 2.73 23.76 4.43
CA VAL A 64 1.87 22.66 4.00
C VAL A 64 0.75 22.41 5.01
N GLN A 65 -0.43 22.01 4.54
CA GLN A 65 -1.59 21.77 5.38
C GLN A 65 -1.55 20.37 6.03
N CYS A 66 -1.89 20.28 7.31
CA CYS A 66 -2.10 19.01 8.00
C CYS A 66 -3.48 18.42 7.65
N HIS A 67 -3.55 17.14 7.31
CA HIS A 67 -4.81 16.45 7.03
C HIS A 67 -5.65 16.17 8.29
N VAL A 68 -5.02 16.15 9.47
CA VAL A 68 -5.70 15.84 10.74
C VAL A 68 -6.39 17.07 11.34
N CYS A 69 -5.70 18.21 11.38
CA CYS A 69 -6.19 19.44 12.03
C CYS A 69 -6.36 20.65 11.10
N GLY A 70 -6.07 20.50 9.80
CA GLY A 70 -6.26 21.55 8.80
C GLY A 70 -5.32 22.77 8.89
N ARG A 71 -4.41 22.81 9.87
CA ARG A 71 -3.46 23.91 10.08
C ARG A 71 -2.23 23.83 9.16
N TRP A 72 -1.57 24.97 8.94
CA TRP A 72 -0.47 25.12 8.00
C TRP A 72 0.89 25.19 8.70
N TYR A 73 1.86 24.38 8.25
CA TYR A 73 3.17 24.25 8.89
C TYR A 73 4.33 24.20 7.88
N ALA A 74 5.48 24.77 8.24
CA ALA A 74 6.71 24.61 7.46
C ALA A 74 7.32 23.19 7.62
N HIS A 75 7.11 22.54 8.78
CA HIS A 75 7.66 21.21 9.09
C HIS A 75 6.57 20.28 9.63
N LEU A 76 5.70 19.82 8.74
CA LEU A 76 4.56 18.97 9.05
C LEU A 76 4.97 17.66 9.74
N GLY A 77 6.08 17.04 9.34
CA GLY A 77 6.51 15.78 9.96
C GLY A 77 6.78 15.89 11.48
N ALA A 78 7.27 17.05 11.93
CA ALA A 78 7.49 17.28 13.37
C ALA A 78 6.16 17.56 14.09
N HIS A 79 5.29 18.35 13.45
CA HIS A 79 3.96 18.63 13.98
C HIS A 79 3.16 17.34 14.19
N VAL A 80 3.09 16.48 13.18
CA VAL A 80 2.32 15.23 13.22
C VAL A 80 2.83 14.32 14.34
N ARG A 81 4.14 14.16 14.48
CA ARG A 81 4.72 13.38 15.59
C ARG A 81 4.39 13.97 16.96
N MET A 82 4.48 15.29 17.12
CA MET A 82 4.29 15.94 18.42
C MET A 82 2.83 16.13 18.83
N LYS A 83 1.91 16.27 17.86
CA LYS A 83 0.51 16.63 18.10
C LYS A 83 -0.47 15.51 17.80
N HIS A 84 -0.10 14.56 16.96
CA HIS A 84 -0.95 13.45 16.55
C HIS A 84 -0.34 12.08 16.87
N ASP A 85 0.86 12.04 17.46
CA ASP A 85 1.56 10.81 17.85
C ASP A 85 1.72 9.81 16.68
N MET A 86 1.78 10.32 15.45
CA MET A 86 1.97 9.49 14.26
C MET A 86 3.39 9.68 13.73
N GLU A 87 3.99 8.58 13.30
CA GLU A 87 5.24 8.62 12.56
C GLU A 87 5.00 9.08 11.11
N ALA A 88 6.04 9.66 10.49
CA ALA A 88 5.92 10.23 9.15
C ALA A 88 5.44 9.23 8.09
N ASP A 89 5.86 7.97 8.20
CA ASP A 89 5.45 6.92 7.26
C ASP A 89 4.02 6.45 7.48
N GLU A 90 3.58 6.41 8.74
CA GLU A 90 2.21 6.09 9.10
C GLU A 90 1.25 7.16 8.59
N TYR A 91 1.57 8.43 8.83
CA TYR A 91 0.82 9.57 8.30
C TYR A 91 0.68 9.48 6.77
N LYS A 92 1.79 9.25 6.06
CA LYS A 92 1.73 9.15 4.60
C LYS A 92 0.89 7.97 4.12
N ARG A 93 0.92 6.83 4.83
CA ARG A 93 0.12 5.67 4.50
C ARG A 93 -1.37 5.94 4.71
N GLU A 94 -1.73 6.50 5.87
CA GLU A 94 -3.12 6.79 6.23
C GLU A 94 -3.78 7.76 5.23
N PHE A 95 -3.05 8.82 4.88
CA PHE A 95 -3.51 9.86 3.97
C PHE A 95 -3.16 9.62 2.49
N GLY A 96 -2.64 8.43 2.13
CA GLY A 96 -2.39 8.05 0.74
C GLY A 96 -1.25 8.79 0.02
N LEU A 97 -0.35 9.46 0.75
CA LEU A 97 0.80 10.20 0.22
C LEU A 97 1.97 9.26 -0.14
N MET A 98 2.74 9.56 -1.19
CA MET A 98 3.93 8.80 -1.58
C MET A 98 4.98 8.75 -0.46
N SER A 99 5.78 7.68 -0.41
CA SER A 99 6.90 7.58 0.54
C SER A 99 7.91 8.71 0.36
N LYS A 100 8.09 9.15 -0.88
CA LYS A 100 8.98 10.26 -1.25
C LYS A 100 8.38 11.65 -1.03
N THR A 101 7.07 11.76 -0.77
CA THR A 101 6.43 13.06 -0.52
C THR A 101 7.05 13.68 0.73
N GLY A 102 7.59 14.88 0.58
CA GLY A 102 8.21 15.62 1.67
C GLY A 102 7.14 16.18 2.60
N LEU A 103 7.26 15.93 3.91
CA LEU A 103 6.40 16.54 4.93
C LEU A 103 6.99 17.86 5.45
N ILE A 104 7.60 18.61 4.55
CA ILE A 104 8.19 19.93 4.80
C ILE A 104 7.78 20.84 3.65
N SER A 105 7.71 22.14 3.91
CA SER A 105 7.34 23.09 2.87
C SER A 105 8.37 23.17 1.74
N PRO A 106 7.94 23.53 0.51
CA PRO A 106 8.84 23.72 -0.62
C PRO A 106 10.01 24.66 -0.32
N GLU A 107 9.74 25.79 0.34
CA GLU A 107 10.78 26.75 0.74
C GLU A 107 11.80 26.14 1.70
N LEU A 108 11.34 25.42 2.74
CA LEU A 108 12.23 24.77 3.69
C LEU A 108 13.02 23.63 3.02
N ALA A 109 12.40 22.89 2.10
CA ALA A 109 13.06 21.88 1.30
C ALA A 109 14.18 22.48 0.45
N GLU A 110 13.96 23.66 -0.14
CA GLU A 110 14.97 24.37 -0.92
C GLU A 110 16.14 24.85 -0.05
N LYS A 111 15.85 25.45 1.11
CA LYS A 111 16.88 25.84 2.07
C LYS A 111 17.74 24.63 2.46
N ARG A 112 17.12 23.49 2.78
CA ARG A 112 17.84 22.22 3.07
C ARG A 112 18.62 21.67 1.88
N ARG A 113 18.20 21.89 0.64
CA ARG A 113 18.97 21.50 -0.55
C ARG A 113 20.29 22.28 -0.66
N LYS A 114 20.27 23.58 -0.35
CA LYS A 114 21.42 24.50 -0.45
C LYS A 114 22.50 24.28 0.63
N HIS A 115 22.20 23.58 1.72
CA HIS A 115 23.18 23.27 2.76
C HIS A 115 24.17 22.18 2.30
N LYS A 116 25.38 22.59 1.90
CA LYS A 116 26.47 21.72 1.42
C LYS A 116 27.00 20.71 2.44
N HIS A 117 26.89 20.97 3.75
CA HIS A 117 27.40 20.05 4.77
C HIS A 117 26.68 18.69 4.80
N LEU A 118 25.49 18.58 4.18
CA LEU A 118 24.77 17.31 4.04
C LEU A 118 25.12 16.55 2.75
N GLU A 119 25.99 17.10 1.90
CA GLU A 119 26.36 16.52 0.60
C GLU A 119 27.10 15.19 0.78
N ALA A 120 28.08 15.13 1.68
CA ALA A 120 28.78 13.89 2.04
C ALA A 120 27.82 12.80 2.59
N TYR A 121 26.79 13.19 3.35
CA TYR A 121 25.77 12.26 3.81
C TYR A 121 24.88 11.74 2.67
N ARG A 122 24.51 12.60 1.71
CA ARG A 122 23.75 12.22 0.51
C ARG A 122 24.54 11.25 -0.37
N GLU A 123 25.84 11.49 -0.53
CA GLU A 123 26.74 10.63 -1.30
C GLU A 123 26.83 9.24 -0.68
N SER A 124 27.16 9.14 0.61
CA SER A 124 27.22 7.85 1.32
C SER A 124 25.87 7.10 1.31
N SER A 125 24.75 7.82 1.27
CA SER A 125 23.42 7.20 1.16
C SER A 125 23.16 6.66 -0.24
N ARG A 126 23.62 7.35 -1.29
CA ARG A 126 23.52 6.88 -2.68
C ARG A 126 24.39 5.64 -2.90
N GLU A 127 25.59 5.62 -2.36
CA GLU A 127 26.49 4.46 -2.41
C GLU A 127 25.85 3.24 -1.74
N ARG A 128 25.29 3.42 -0.53
CA ARG A 128 24.53 2.36 0.15
C ARG A 128 23.35 1.84 -0.67
N MET A 129 22.64 2.71 -1.39
CA MET A 129 21.55 2.29 -2.28
C MET A 129 22.04 1.54 -3.52
N LYS A 130 23.20 1.93 -4.09
CA LYS A 130 23.82 1.22 -5.21
C LYS A 130 24.37 -0.15 -4.80
N ALA A 131 24.78 -0.31 -3.54
CA ALA A 131 25.30 -1.55 -3.00
C ALA A 131 24.23 -2.62 -2.73
N LEU A 132 22.93 -2.27 -2.81
CA LEU A 132 21.85 -3.24 -2.63
C LEU A 132 21.83 -4.25 -3.77
N SER A 133 21.64 -5.53 -3.43
CA SER A 133 21.51 -6.59 -4.43
C SER A 133 20.21 -6.44 -5.24
N ALA A 134 20.15 -7.05 -6.43
CA ALA A 134 18.93 -7.06 -7.24
C ALA A 134 17.73 -7.66 -6.49
N GLU A 135 17.97 -8.66 -5.65
CA GLU A 135 16.96 -9.31 -4.81
C GLU A 135 16.46 -8.38 -3.69
N GLU A 136 17.36 -7.65 -3.03
CA GLU A 136 16.99 -6.67 -2.01
C GLU A 136 16.25 -5.47 -2.60
N GLN A 137 16.66 -5.02 -3.79
CA GLN A 137 15.96 -4.00 -4.56
C GLN A 137 14.54 -4.47 -4.91
N SER A 138 14.39 -5.70 -5.39
CA SER A 138 13.10 -6.31 -5.71
C SER A 138 12.20 -6.46 -4.47
N ARG A 139 12.74 -6.93 -3.34
CA ARG A 139 12.02 -7.02 -2.06
C ARG A 139 11.55 -5.65 -1.58
N ARG A 140 12.41 -4.62 -1.66
CA ARG A 140 12.01 -3.24 -1.33
C ARG A 140 10.96 -2.69 -2.26
N ALA A 141 11.05 -2.99 -3.55
CA ALA A 141 10.08 -2.53 -4.54
C ALA A 141 8.71 -3.22 -4.39
N SER A 142 8.69 -4.52 -4.10
CA SER A 142 7.47 -5.32 -3.88
C SER A 142 6.76 -4.98 -2.56
N GLN A 143 7.50 -4.57 -1.54
CA GLN A 143 6.94 -4.07 -0.27
C GLN A 143 6.43 -2.62 -0.35
N GLN A 144 6.69 -1.91 -1.45
CA GLN A 144 6.11 -0.59 -1.66
C GLN A 144 4.73 -0.73 -2.28
N ASP A 145 3.70 -0.66 -1.44
CA ASP A 145 2.34 -0.46 -1.92
C ASP A 145 2.28 0.76 -2.84
N LEU A 146 1.67 0.59 -4.02
CA LEU A 146 1.38 1.69 -4.93
C LEU A 146 0.40 2.66 -4.24
N ARG A 147 0.96 3.69 -3.61
CA ARG A 147 0.20 4.69 -2.84
C ARG A 147 -0.73 5.50 -3.75
N GLU A 148 -1.88 5.91 -3.22
CA GLU A 148 -2.95 6.58 -3.97
C GLU A 148 -2.48 7.83 -4.72
N GLU A 149 -1.59 8.64 -4.14
CA GLU A 149 -0.99 9.81 -4.82
C GLU A 149 -0.35 9.42 -6.16
N ARG A 150 0.35 8.29 -6.24
CA ARG A 150 0.96 7.82 -7.49
C ARG A 150 -0.08 7.41 -8.51
N ARG A 151 -1.18 6.78 -8.08
CA ARG A 151 -2.30 6.43 -8.96
C ARG A 151 -3.00 7.68 -9.51
N LEU A 152 -3.04 8.76 -8.74
CA LEU A 152 -3.71 10.01 -9.08
C LEU A 152 -2.81 11.01 -9.84
N ASP A 153 -1.50 10.85 -9.80
CA ASP A 153 -0.55 11.70 -10.53
C ASP A 153 -0.77 11.63 -12.06
N PRO A 154 -1.16 12.74 -12.72
CA PRO A 154 -1.39 12.77 -14.16
C PRO A 154 -0.17 12.35 -14.99
N ALA A 155 1.04 12.68 -14.55
CA ALA A 155 2.27 12.31 -15.25
C ALA A 155 2.50 10.80 -15.18
N TYR A 156 2.25 10.19 -14.01
CA TYR A 156 2.30 8.74 -13.86
C TYR A 156 1.19 8.05 -14.67
N GLN A 157 -0.04 8.57 -14.65
CA GLN A 157 -1.13 8.03 -15.47
C GLN A 157 -0.82 8.10 -16.97
N ALA A 158 -0.24 9.20 -17.44
CA ALA A 158 0.22 9.33 -18.82
C ALA A 158 1.36 8.38 -19.14
N HIS A 159 2.30 8.19 -18.21
CA HIS A 159 3.38 7.21 -18.34
C HIS A 159 2.86 5.77 -18.43
N VAL A 160 1.90 5.39 -17.57
CA VAL A 160 1.27 4.07 -17.60
C VAL A 160 0.49 3.87 -18.89
N ARG A 161 -0.26 4.88 -19.36
CA ARG A 161 -0.93 4.86 -20.67
C ARG A 161 0.07 4.66 -21.80
N ARG A 162 1.13 5.47 -21.85
CA ARG A 162 2.21 5.32 -22.83
C ARG A 162 2.85 3.94 -22.76
N LEU A 163 3.12 3.40 -21.57
CA LEU A 163 3.67 2.05 -21.44
C LEU A 163 2.69 0.97 -21.93
N SER A 164 1.39 1.15 -21.70
CA SER A 164 0.37 0.22 -22.21
C SER A 164 0.22 0.30 -23.73
N GLU A 165 0.38 1.48 -24.32
CA GLU A 165 0.37 1.72 -25.77
C GLU A 165 1.65 1.22 -26.44
N LEU A 166 2.80 1.43 -25.80
CA LEU A 166 4.08 0.83 -26.20
C LEU A 166 4.10 -0.68 -25.96
N GLY A 167 3.20 -1.23 -25.14
CA GLY A 167 3.18 -2.64 -24.77
C GLY A 167 3.12 -3.57 -25.99
N PRO A 168 2.13 -3.43 -26.89
CA PRO A 168 2.07 -4.23 -28.12
C PRO A 168 3.18 -3.86 -29.11
N GLU A 169 3.35 -2.58 -29.43
CA GLU A 169 4.26 -2.14 -30.49
C GLU A 169 5.74 -2.31 -30.14
N ALA A 170 6.14 -2.03 -28.90
CA ALA A 170 7.52 -2.24 -28.45
C ALA A 170 7.83 -3.73 -28.28
N LEU A 171 6.83 -4.57 -27.96
CA LEU A 171 6.98 -6.02 -27.88
C LEU A 171 7.07 -6.64 -29.28
N GLU A 172 6.27 -6.16 -30.24
CA GLU A 172 6.41 -6.49 -31.65
C GLU A 172 7.76 -6.05 -32.22
N ARG A 173 8.20 -4.83 -31.93
CA ARG A 173 9.50 -4.33 -32.34
C ARG A 173 10.64 -5.13 -31.71
N ALA A 174 10.55 -5.44 -30.42
CA ALA A 174 11.53 -6.28 -29.76
C ALA A 174 11.53 -7.72 -30.32
N ARG A 175 10.37 -8.28 -30.71
CA ARG A 175 10.27 -9.57 -31.44
C ARG A 175 10.93 -9.49 -32.81
N ALA A 176 10.62 -8.46 -33.59
CA ALA A 176 11.19 -8.24 -34.92
C ALA A 176 12.71 -8.05 -34.88
N GLU A 177 13.22 -7.38 -33.86
CA GLU A 177 14.66 -7.17 -33.63
C GLU A 177 15.33 -8.36 -32.90
N GLY A 178 14.59 -9.44 -32.58
CA GLY A 178 15.12 -10.60 -31.85
C GLY A 178 15.56 -10.31 -30.40
N ARG A 179 15.29 -9.10 -29.89
CA ARG A 179 15.59 -8.69 -28.50
C ARG A 179 14.54 -9.18 -27.50
N TYR A 180 13.35 -9.51 -27.99
CA TYR A 180 12.32 -10.15 -27.20
C TYR A 180 12.59 -11.64 -27.14
N ARG A 181 13.12 -12.09 -26.00
CA ARG A 181 13.11 -13.50 -25.65
C ARG A 181 11.70 -13.81 -25.17
N GLU A 182 10.94 -14.60 -25.93
CA GLU A 182 9.67 -15.14 -25.44
C GLU A 182 9.91 -15.71 -24.04
N SER A 183 9.05 -15.35 -23.09
CA SER A 183 9.09 -15.94 -21.74
C SER A 183 9.10 -17.44 -21.92
N GLY A 184 10.23 -18.08 -21.60
CA GLY A 184 10.69 -19.36 -22.15
C GLY A 184 9.91 -20.60 -21.69
N PHE A 185 8.59 -20.56 -21.73
CA PHE A 185 7.80 -21.76 -21.81
C PHE A 185 7.88 -22.21 -23.26
N SER A 186 8.49 -23.37 -23.51
CA SER A 186 8.37 -24.01 -24.81
C SER A 186 6.90 -24.17 -25.19
N GLU A 187 6.58 -24.29 -26.48
CA GLU A 187 5.23 -24.66 -26.91
C GLU A 187 4.74 -25.93 -26.21
N GLU A 188 5.66 -26.84 -25.90
CA GLU A 188 5.39 -28.03 -25.11
C GLU A 188 5.05 -27.72 -23.65
N ALA A 189 5.81 -26.86 -22.97
CA ALA A 189 5.48 -26.42 -21.60
C ALA A 189 4.13 -25.69 -21.55
N THR A 190 3.81 -24.91 -22.57
CA THR A 190 2.51 -24.24 -22.72
C THR A 190 1.39 -25.26 -22.90
N ARG A 191 1.56 -26.25 -23.80
CA ARG A 191 0.59 -27.34 -24.00
C ARG A 191 0.42 -28.20 -22.75
N ASN A 192 1.49 -28.51 -22.04
CA ASN A 192 1.46 -29.29 -20.80
C ASN A 192 0.74 -28.50 -19.69
N GLY A 193 1.01 -27.21 -19.56
CA GLY A 193 0.26 -26.32 -18.67
C GLY A 193 -1.24 -26.28 -18.99
N GLN A 194 -1.60 -26.17 -20.27
CA GLN A 194 -3.00 -26.21 -20.71
C GLN A 194 -3.66 -27.57 -20.41
N ARG A 195 -2.97 -28.69 -20.62
CA ARG A 195 -3.47 -30.05 -20.29
C ARG A 195 -3.65 -30.23 -18.79
N ALA A 196 -2.67 -29.82 -17.98
CA ALA A 196 -2.77 -29.87 -16.53
C ALA A 196 -3.95 -29.04 -16.01
N ILE A 197 -4.14 -27.83 -16.52
CA ILE A 197 -5.31 -26.99 -16.18
C ILE A 197 -6.62 -27.66 -16.63
N ALA A 198 -6.67 -28.25 -17.82
CA ALA A 198 -7.86 -28.94 -18.32
C ALA A 198 -8.20 -30.18 -17.47
N HIS A 199 -7.20 -30.91 -16.99
CA HIS A 199 -7.37 -32.02 -16.06
C HIS A 199 -7.89 -31.55 -14.70
N LEU A 200 -7.25 -30.54 -14.10
CA LEU A 200 -7.68 -29.95 -12.83
C LEU A 200 -9.12 -29.40 -12.91
N ARG A 201 -9.53 -28.82 -14.04
CA ARG A 201 -10.92 -28.37 -14.24
C ARG A 201 -11.93 -29.49 -14.26
N LYS A 202 -11.55 -30.73 -14.59
CA LYS A 202 -12.44 -31.89 -14.56
C LYS A 202 -12.53 -32.50 -13.16
N ASP A 203 -11.45 -32.41 -12.38
CA ASP A 203 -11.39 -32.86 -10.99
C ASP A 203 -12.42 -32.08 -10.12
N GLU A 204 -13.39 -32.81 -9.58
CA GLU A 204 -14.45 -32.28 -8.73
C GLU A 204 -13.91 -31.74 -7.40
N SER A 205 -12.88 -32.38 -6.84
CA SER A 205 -12.24 -31.92 -5.59
C SER A 205 -11.52 -30.59 -5.78
N TYR A 206 -10.85 -30.42 -6.93
CA TYR A 206 -10.19 -29.16 -7.29
C TYR A 206 -11.23 -28.06 -7.52
N ARG A 207 -12.30 -28.34 -8.28
CA ARG A 207 -13.39 -27.38 -8.48
C ARG A 207 -14.03 -26.96 -7.17
N ALA A 208 -14.34 -27.90 -6.28
CA ALA A 208 -14.92 -27.62 -4.96
C ALA A 208 -13.98 -26.74 -4.12
N TRP A 209 -12.68 -27.03 -4.14
CA TRP A 209 -11.67 -26.22 -3.45
C TRP A 209 -11.58 -24.79 -4.02
N VAL A 210 -11.53 -24.63 -5.35
CA VAL A 210 -11.52 -23.30 -6.01
C VAL A 210 -12.79 -22.52 -5.67
N SER A 211 -13.96 -23.14 -5.76
CA SER A 211 -15.25 -22.50 -5.44
C SER A 211 -15.34 -22.07 -3.98
N ARG A 212 -14.88 -22.92 -3.05
CA ARG A 212 -14.81 -22.57 -1.61
C ARG A 212 -13.90 -21.36 -1.41
N ARG A 213 -12.72 -21.36 -2.02
CA ARG A 213 -11.76 -20.25 -1.91
C ARG A 213 -12.25 -18.94 -2.53
N ILE A 214 -12.93 -19.00 -3.67
CA ILE A 214 -13.58 -17.81 -4.28
C ILE A 214 -14.65 -17.26 -3.34
N SER A 215 -15.42 -18.15 -2.69
CA SER A 215 -16.47 -17.75 -1.74
C SER A 215 -15.88 -17.10 -0.48
N GLU A 216 -14.81 -17.68 0.08
CA GLU A 216 -14.04 -17.10 1.20
C GLU A 216 -13.48 -15.72 0.84
N GLY A 217 -12.88 -15.55 -0.35
CA GLY A 217 -12.35 -14.28 -0.81
C GLY A 217 -13.42 -13.21 -1.06
N LYS A 218 -14.63 -13.60 -1.49
CA LYS A 218 -15.77 -12.68 -1.62
C LYS A 218 -16.32 -12.26 -0.26
N ALA A 219 -16.39 -13.18 0.72
CA ALA A 219 -16.82 -12.87 2.07
C ALA A 219 -15.86 -11.90 2.78
N ALA A 220 -14.57 -11.93 2.45
CA ALA A 220 -13.53 -11.07 3.01
C ALA A 220 -13.44 -9.65 2.40
N GLY A 221 -14.44 -9.19 1.63
CA GLY A 221 -14.48 -7.80 1.15
C GLY A 221 -13.72 -7.54 -0.17
N GLY A 222 -13.61 -8.54 -1.05
CA GLY A 222 -13.23 -8.33 -2.45
C GLY A 222 -11.73 -8.32 -2.76
N GLY A 223 -10.87 -8.54 -1.76
CA GLY A 223 -9.44 -8.82 -1.95
C GLY A 223 -9.09 -10.20 -1.42
N MET A 224 -8.46 -11.06 -2.22
CA MET A 224 -7.84 -12.27 -1.68
C MET A 224 -6.76 -11.85 -0.68
N SER A 225 -6.88 -12.30 0.58
CA SER A 225 -5.84 -12.08 1.59
C SER A 225 -4.52 -12.74 1.14
N GLU A 226 -3.39 -12.26 1.65
CA GLU A 226 -2.09 -12.82 1.30
C GLU A 226 -1.98 -14.30 1.70
N GLU A 227 -2.61 -14.68 2.82
CA GLU A 227 -2.75 -16.07 3.27
C GLU A 227 -3.53 -16.92 2.26
N VAL A 228 -4.63 -16.38 1.71
CA VAL A 228 -5.39 -17.06 0.66
C VAL A 228 -4.54 -17.20 -0.61
N ARG A 229 -3.81 -16.15 -1.02
CA ARG A 229 -2.89 -16.21 -2.18
C ARG A 229 -1.76 -17.21 -1.98
N GLN A 230 -1.19 -17.29 -0.78
CA GLN A 230 -0.15 -18.24 -0.43
C GLN A 230 -0.68 -19.68 -0.49
N SER A 231 -1.86 -19.93 0.08
CA SER A 231 -2.51 -21.24 0.00
C SER A 231 -2.85 -21.67 -1.43
N PHE A 232 -3.13 -20.71 -2.33
CA PHE A 232 -3.32 -20.98 -3.76
C PHE A 232 -2.02 -21.44 -4.42
N ARG A 233 -0.90 -20.76 -4.13
CA ARG A 233 0.43 -21.12 -4.65
C ARG A 233 0.84 -22.52 -4.17
N GLU A 234 0.66 -22.81 -2.89
CA GLU A 234 1.02 -24.08 -2.27
C GLU A 234 0.14 -25.22 -2.78
N GLY A 235 -1.20 -25.08 -2.72
CA GLY A 235 -2.14 -26.12 -3.12
C GLY A 235 -2.13 -26.41 -4.63
N ALA A 236 -1.92 -25.39 -5.48
CA ALA A 236 -1.75 -25.61 -6.92
C ALA A 236 -0.42 -26.33 -7.24
N SER A 237 0.66 -26.01 -6.52
CA SER A 237 1.96 -26.65 -6.72
C SER A 237 1.95 -28.11 -6.26
N GLU A 238 1.30 -28.42 -5.14
CA GLU A 238 1.19 -29.78 -4.62
C GLU A 238 0.39 -30.68 -5.56
N ARG A 239 -0.79 -30.21 -6.01
CA ARG A 239 -1.64 -30.96 -6.94
C ARG A 239 -1.03 -31.08 -8.34
N ALA A 240 -0.28 -30.07 -8.80
CA ALA A 240 0.47 -30.17 -10.05
C ALA A 240 1.57 -31.24 -9.95
N ARG A 241 2.29 -31.32 -8.83
CA ARG A 241 3.29 -32.38 -8.58
C ARG A 241 2.66 -33.76 -8.46
N GLU A 242 1.45 -33.86 -7.91
CA GLU A 242 0.69 -35.12 -7.83
C GLU A 242 0.24 -35.59 -9.21
N ALA A 243 -0.31 -34.69 -10.04
CA ALA A 243 -0.70 -34.98 -11.41
C ALA A 243 0.50 -35.38 -12.30
N ASP A 244 1.64 -34.69 -12.16
CA ASP A 244 2.88 -35.01 -12.88
C ASP A 244 3.45 -36.37 -12.45
N ARG A 245 3.37 -36.71 -11.16
CA ARG A 245 3.76 -38.03 -10.64
C ARG A 245 2.87 -39.15 -11.19
N ASP A 246 1.58 -38.89 -11.33
CA ASP A 246 0.62 -39.82 -11.94
C ASP A 246 0.85 -39.99 -13.45
N GLU A 247 1.20 -38.93 -14.18
CA GLU A 247 1.55 -39.02 -15.61
C GLU A 247 2.88 -39.74 -15.83
N LEU A 248 3.92 -39.45 -15.03
CA LEU A 248 5.20 -40.17 -15.08
C LEU A 248 5.05 -41.64 -14.69
N GLY A 249 4.19 -41.95 -13.72
CA GLY A 249 3.83 -43.31 -13.34
C GLY A 249 3.13 -44.08 -14.48
N ARG A 250 2.26 -43.41 -15.26
CA ARG A 250 1.63 -44.00 -16.45
C ARG A 250 2.61 -44.18 -17.60
N PHE A 251 3.54 -43.24 -17.80
CA PHE A 251 4.59 -43.36 -18.81
C PHE A 251 5.51 -44.55 -18.54
N SER A 252 5.93 -44.74 -17.28
CA SER A 252 6.77 -45.87 -16.87
C SER A 252 6.10 -47.24 -17.11
N ARG A 253 4.80 -47.39 -16.81
CA ARG A 253 4.07 -48.65 -17.08
C ARG A 253 3.90 -48.95 -18.57
N ARG A 254 3.71 -47.90 -19.39
CA ARG A 254 3.55 -48.05 -20.84
C ARG A 254 4.84 -48.45 -21.55
N SER A 255 5.99 -48.12 -20.96
CA SER A 255 7.30 -48.54 -21.44
C SER A 255 7.59 -50.01 -21.08
N SER A 256 7.23 -50.47 -19.88
CA SER A 256 7.41 -51.87 -19.49
C SER A 256 6.51 -52.85 -20.26
N GLU A 257 5.31 -52.42 -20.68
CA GLU A 257 4.39 -53.25 -21.49
C GLU A 257 4.81 -53.39 -22.97
N ARG A 258 5.78 -52.61 -23.45
CA ARG A 258 6.29 -52.68 -24.83
C ARG A 258 7.54 -53.54 -25.00
N GLU A 259 8.11 -54.05 -23.91
CA GLU A 259 9.35 -54.84 -23.93
C GLU A 259 9.13 -56.36 -23.80
N GLU A 260 7.88 -56.84 -23.80
CA GLU A 260 7.57 -58.27 -23.91
C GLU A 260 7.16 -58.64 -25.35
N PRO A 261 7.97 -59.42 -26.10
CA PRO A 261 7.63 -59.96 -27.42
C PRO A 261 6.66 -61.15 -27.37
#